data_AF-A0A6A5QCZ8-F1
#
_entry.id   AF-A0A6A5QCZ8-F1
#
_cell.length_a   1.000
_cell.length_b   1.000
_cell.length_c   1.000
_cell.angle_alpha   90.00
_cell.angle_beta   90.00
_cell.angle_gamma   90.00
#
_symmetry.space_group_name_H-M   'P 1'
#
loop_
_entity.id
_entity.type
_entity.pdbx_description
1 polymer ?
#
loop_
_entity_poly.entity_id
_entity_poly.type
_entity_poly.pdbx_seq_one_letter_code
_entity_poly.pdbx_strand_id
1 'polypeptide(L)'
;MHFSTLTTTISLLSLSLAAPAPLTPRFPPISNILQPTFLSRYSGTTGAISFNVATGSATKTNTGDITTLVTFENTSLDLPSTCRLRFFLDGTDASVVLEGTKQVNIFSSLNPAPAGGSPGWGGPGNQRNIDLGRFSLYKGGNGDLVPGLPTGVNGVACPKKNAGPVGFEVVPVGDVDRVEWSKGLSGLYLTWDV
;
A
#
# COMPACT_ATOMS: atom_id res chain seq x y z
N MET A 1 -59.70 56.79 -10.21
CA MET A 1 -59.16 55.53 -9.67
C MET A 1 -57.66 55.56 -9.92
N HIS A 2 -56.84 55.76 -8.88
CA HIS A 2 -55.39 55.78 -8.97
C HIS A 2 -54.84 54.39 -8.67
N PHE A 3 -54.06 53.81 -9.58
CA PHE A 3 -53.35 52.56 -9.36
C PHE A 3 -51.90 52.88 -8.96
N SER A 4 -51.53 52.52 -7.73
CA SER A 4 -50.15 52.61 -7.23
C SER A 4 -49.39 51.34 -7.59
N THR A 5 -48.33 51.49 -8.36
CA THR A 5 -47.42 50.42 -8.78
C THR A 5 -46.42 50.13 -7.66
N LEU A 6 -46.43 48.92 -7.08
CA LEU A 6 -45.37 48.44 -6.19
C LEU A 6 -44.23 47.83 -7.05
N THR A 7 -43.04 48.42 -6.96
CA THR A 7 -41.81 47.87 -7.54
C THR A 7 -41.13 46.96 -6.52
N THR A 8 -41.18 45.66 -6.76
CA THR A 8 -40.50 44.64 -5.94
C THR A 8 -39.06 44.45 -6.46
N THR A 9 -38.07 44.88 -5.68
CA THR A 9 -36.64 44.62 -5.96
C THR A 9 -36.27 43.19 -5.55
N ILE A 10 -35.91 42.35 -6.52
CA ILE A 10 -35.40 40.99 -6.30
C ILE A 10 -33.88 41.07 -6.14
N SER A 11 -33.36 40.82 -4.93
CA SER A 11 -31.93 40.64 -4.67
C SER A 11 -31.50 39.23 -5.10
N LEU A 12 -30.65 39.15 -6.12
CA LEU A 12 -30.03 37.91 -6.58
C LEU A 12 -28.90 37.50 -5.60
N LEU A 13 -29.12 36.41 -4.85
CA LEU A 13 -28.09 35.74 -4.08
C LEU A 13 -27.17 34.97 -5.04
N SER A 14 -25.96 35.48 -5.28
CA SER A 14 -24.92 34.76 -6.02
C SER A 14 -24.31 33.66 -5.16
N LEU A 15 -24.69 32.40 -5.38
CA LEU A 15 -23.96 31.25 -4.84
C LEU A 15 -22.69 31.02 -5.65
N SER A 16 -21.54 31.44 -5.11
CA SER A 16 -20.24 30.99 -5.60
C SER A 16 -20.06 29.51 -5.20
N LEU A 17 -20.23 28.58 -6.15
CA LEU A 17 -19.77 27.20 -5.98
C LEU A 17 -18.24 27.22 -5.95
N ALA A 18 -17.65 27.01 -4.78
CA ALA A 18 -16.22 26.73 -4.68
C ALA A 18 -15.95 25.37 -5.34
N ALA A 19 -15.19 25.35 -6.43
CA ALA A 19 -14.69 24.11 -7.00
C ALA A 19 -13.48 23.63 -6.17
N PRO A 20 -13.52 22.44 -5.53
CA PRO A 20 -12.31 21.89 -4.92
C PRO A 20 -11.31 21.51 -6.01
N ALA A 21 -10.11 22.11 -5.96
CA ALA A 21 -8.95 21.79 -6.80
C ALA A 21 -8.25 20.49 -6.33
N PRO A 22 -7.43 19.84 -7.17
CA PRO A 22 -7.11 18.41 -7.08
C PRO A 22 -6.08 18.10 -5.98
N LEU A 23 -6.33 17.07 -5.17
CA LEU A 23 -5.33 16.53 -4.23
C LEU A 23 -4.86 15.14 -4.69
N THR A 24 -3.70 15.08 -5.34
CA THR A 24 -3.01 13.79 -5.55
C THR A 24 -1.50 13.92 -5.43
N PRO A 25 -0.99 13.87 -4.20
CA PRO A 25 0.05 12.89 -3.89
C PRO A 25 -0.35 12.03 -2.69
N ARG A 26 -0.24 10.69 -2.80
CA ARG A 26 -0.54 9.74 -1.71
C ARG A 26 0.54 8.66 -1.65
N PHE A 27 0.64 7.96 -0.51
CA PHE A 27 1.87 7.66 0.27
C PHE A 27 2.31 8.83 1.16
N PRO A 28 3.05 8.58 2.27
CA PRO A 28 3.29 9.63 3.26
C PRO A 28 4.05 10.79 2.62
N PRO A 29 3.68 12.05 2.94
CA PRO A 29 4.20 13.25 2.29
C PRO A 29 5.60 13.62 2.82
N ILE A 30 6.51 12.64 2.83
CA ILE A 30 7.89 12.81 3.24
C ILE A 30 8.78 12.77 2.00
N SER A 31 9.92 13.47 2.05
CA SER A 31 10.98 13.29 1.07
C SER A 31 11.59 11.90 1.17
N ASN A 32 12.27 11.45 0.12
CA ASN A 32 13.04 10.20 0.13
C ASN A 32 12.19 8.95 0.34
N ILE A 33 11.19 8.79 -0.53
CA ILE A 33 10.40 7.56 -0.63
C ILE A 33 10.51 6.96 -2.01
N LEU A 34 10.47 5.63 -2.06
CA LEU A 34 10.20 4.87 -3.27
C LEU A 34 8.92 4.07 -3.03
N GLN A 35 7.91 4.36 -3.85
CA GLN A 35 6.62 3.69 -3.84
C GLN A 35 6.70 2.36 -4.61
N PRO A 36 5.82 1.39 -4.31
CA PRO A 36 5.82 0.13 -5.02
C PRO A 36 5.34 0.29 -6.47
N THR A 37 6.10 -0.27 -7.41
CA THR A 37 5.76 -0.27 -8.83
C THR A 37 4.61 -1.20 -9.12
N PHE A 38 4.55 -2.38 -8.48
CA PHE A 38 3.49 -3.36 -8.66
C PHE A 38 3.06 -3.96 -7.31
N LEU A 39 1.76 -4.20 -7.17
CA LEU A 39 1.23 -5.14 -6.19
C LEU A 39 0.72 -6.37 -6.94
N SER A 40 1.05 -7.55 -6.45
CA SER A 40 0.46 -8.81 -6.92
C SER A 40 -0.15 -9.54 -5.75
N ARG A 41 -1.26 -10.22 -5.96
CA ARG A 41 -1.95 -10.99 -4.92
C ARG A 41 -1.62 -12.46 -5.06
N TYR A 42 -1.09 -13.07 -4.02
CA TYR A 42 -0.86 -14.50 -3.95
C TYR A 42 -1.96 -15.18 -3.13
N SER A 43 -2.49 -16.28 -3.65
CA SER A 43 -3.45 -17.14 -2.96
C SER A 43 -2.71 -18.35 -2.39
N GLY A 44 -2.66 -18.48 -1.06
CA GLY A 44 -2.04 -19.65 -0.43
C GLY A 44 -2.83 -20.93 -0.65
N THR A 45 -4.15 -20.84 -0.89
CA THR A 45 -5.02 -22.00 -1.17
C THR A 45 -4.84 -22.55 -2.59
N THR A 46 -4.42 -21.74 -3.56
CA THR A 46 -4.32 -22.19 -4.98
C THR A 46 -2.91 -22.04 -5.57
N GLY A 47 -2.02 -21.34 -4.86
CA GLY A 47 -0.71 -20.95 -5.37
C GLY A 47 -0.76 -19.87 -6.46
N ALA A 48 -1.95 -19.36 -6.82
CA ALA A 48 -2.10 -18.45 -7.94
C ALA A 48 -1.61 -17.05 -7.59
N ILE A 49 -1.05 -16.35 -8.59
CA ILE A 49 -0.61 -14.96 -8.50
C ILE A 49 -1.42 -14.12 -9.48
N SER A 50 -2.20 -13.18 -8.96
CA SER A 50 -2.83 -12.12 -9.76
C SER A 50 -1.88 -10.92 -9.81
N PHE A 51 -1.30 -10.65 -10.98
CA PHE A 51 -0.31 -9.60 -11.16
C PHE A 51 -0.93 -8.20 -11.31
N ASN A 52 -0.22 -7.18 -10.82
CA ASN A 52 -0.54 -5.75 -10.93
C ASN A 52 -1.99 -5.40 -10.56
N VAL A 53 -2.40 -5.82 -9.37
CA VAL A 53 -3.72 -5.48 -8.81
C VAL A 53 -3.73 -4.06 -8.23
N ALA A 54 -4.91 -3.43 -8.24
CA ALA A 54 -5.10 -2.09 -7.67
C ALA A 54 -5.14 -2.09 -6.13
N THR A 55 -5.46 -3.24 -5.52
CA THR A 55 -5.71 -3.37 -4.08
C THR A 55 -4.82 -4.46 -3.48
N GLY A 56 -3.99 -4.06 -2.51
CA GLY A 56 -3.26 -5.00 -1.66
C GLY A 56 -4.19 -5.63 -0.63
N SER A 57 -3.89 -6.87 -0.28
CA SER A 57 -4.59 -7.63 0.75
C SER A 57 -3.61 -8.57 1.46
N ALA A 58 -3.63 -8.53 2.79
CA ALA A 58 -3.07 -9.52 3.68
C ALA A 58 -4.23 -10.05 4.52
N THR A 59 -4.78 -11.19 4.12
CA THR A 59 -5.98 -11.75 4.72
C THR A 59 -5.76 -13.20 5.07
N LYS A 60 -6.08 -13.58 6.30
CA LYS A 60 -6.15 -14.98 6.71
C LYS A 60 -7.55 -15.29 7.20
N THR A 61 -8.10 -16.39 6.71
CA THR A 61 -9.39 -16.93 7.09
C THR A 61 -9.26 -18.42 7.35
N ASN A 62 -10.32 -19.05 7.84
CA ASN A 62 -10.36 -20.51 8.03
C ASN A 62 -10.22 -21.31 6.73
N THR A 63 -10.44 -20.69 5.56
CA THR A 63 -10.45 -21.36 4.26
C THR A 63 -9.22 -21.04 3.40
N GLY A 64 -8.35 -20.15 3.88
CA GLY A 64 -7.17 -19.76 3.12
C GLY A 64 -6.56 -18.43 3.54
N ASP A 65 -5.38 -18.20 3.01
CA ASP A 65 -4.63 -16.96 3.11
C ASP A 65 -4.45 -16.30 1.75
N ILE A 66 -4.51 -14.98 1.78
CA ILE A 66 -4.14 -14.08 0.71
C ILE A 66 -2.98 -13.23 1.22
N THR A 67 -1.91 -13.15 0.45
CA THR A 67 -0.78 -12.26 0.72
C THR A 67 -0.57 -11.31 -0.45
N THR A 68 0.16 -10.23 -0.20
CA THR A 68 0.51 -9.27 -1.26
C THR A 68 2.01 -9.30 -1.51
N LEU A 69 2.39 -9.63 -2.74
CA LEU A 69 3.74 -9.47 -3.26
C LEU A 69 3.90 -8.02 -3.72
N VAL A 70 4.89 -7.33 -3.17
CA VAL A 70 5.19 -5.93 -3.43
C VAL A 70 6.48 -5.84 -4.21
N THR A 71 6.42 -5.27 -5.42
CA THR A 71 7.58 -5.10 -6.28
C THR A 71 7.98 -3.63 -6.34
N PHE A 72 9.26 -3.35 -6.14
CA PHE A 72 9.86 -2.03 -6.32
C PHE A 72 10.83 -2.07 -7.50
N GLU A 73 10.71 -1.07 -8.38
CA GLU A 73 11.68 -0.81 -9.45
C GLU A 73 12.27 0.57 -9.27
N ASN A 74 13.60 0.67 -9.34
CA ASN A 74 14.30 1.93 -9.31
C ASN A 74 14.91 2.22 -10.68
N THR A 75 14.26 3.07 -11.47
CA THR A 75 14.70 3.43 -12.83
C THR A 75 15.46 4.75 -12.91
N SER A 76 15.47 5.55 -11.83
CA SER A 76 15.93 6.94 -11.91
C SER A 76 16.73 7.43 -10.71
N LEU A 77 16.51 6.87 -9.52
CA LEU A 77 17.06 7.40 -8.28
C LEU A 77 18.43 6.78 -7.96
N ASP A 78 19.38 7.63 -7.58
CA ASP A 78 20.64 7.18 -7.00
C ASP A 78 20.44 7.04 -5.48
N LEU A 79 20.11 5.82 -5.05
CA LEU A 79 19.77 5.50 -3.66
C LEU A 79 21.02 5.11 -2.85
N PRO A 80 21.02 5.30 -1.51
CA PRO A 80 22.08 4.79 -0.64
C PRO A 80 22.12 3.24 -0.65
N SER A 81 23.09 2.64 0.03
CA SER A 81 23.16 1.17 0.12
C SER A 81 21.99 0.55 0.89
N THR A 82 21.45 1.30 1.85
CA THR A 82 20.53 0.80 2.87
C THR A 82 19.26 1.66 2.92
N CYS A 83 18.12 0.98 2.89
CA CYS A 83 16.79 1.54 2.96
C CYS A 83 16.04 0.94 4.15
N ARG A 84 14.94 1.60 4.51
CA ARG A 84 13.98 1.14 5.50
C ARG A 84 12.65 0.86 4.81
N LEU A 85 12.03 -0.27 5.13
CA LEU A 85 10.64 -0.55 4.81
C LEU A 85 9.74 0.02 5.88
N ARG A 86 8.65 0.62 5.43
CA ARG A 86 7.58 1.18 6.26
C ARG A 86 6.25 0.83 5.63
N PHE A 87 5.20 0.81 6.44
CA PHE A 87 3.85 0.52 5.97
C PHE A 87 2.94 1.69 6.34
N PHE A 88 2.33 2.33 5.35
CA PHE A 88 1.49 3.50 5.53
C PHE A 88 0.05 3.19 5.14
N LEU A 89 -0.92 3.64 5.93
CA LEU A 89 -2.33 3.60 5.56
C LEU A 89 -2.89 5.02 5.55
N ASP A 90 -3.30 5.49 4.38
CA ASP A 90 -3.86 6.82 4.23
C ASP A 90 -5.22 6.96 4.92
N GLY A 91 -5.44 8.09 5.60
CA GLY A 91 -6.68 8.37 6.34
C GLY A 91 -7.93 8.46 5.44
N THR A 92 -7.73 8.83 4.18
CA THR A 92 -8.77 9.03 3.16
C THR A 92 -8.95 7.83 2.23
N ASP A 93 -8.09 6.80 2.32
CA ASP A 93 -8.21 5.59 1.52
C ASP A 93 -9.45 4.79 1.95
N ALA A 94 -10.50 4.86 1.12
CA ALA A 94 -11.77 4.20 1.37
C ALA A 94 -11.67 2.67 1.27
N SER A 95 -10.62 2.12 0.65
CA SER A 95 -10.42 0.67 0.55
C SER A 95 -9.73 0.09 1.79
N VAL A 96 -9.33 0.92 2.76
CA VAL A 96 -8.67 0.41 3.96
C VAL A 96 -9.64 -0.40 4.80
N VAL A 97 -9.33 -1.68 4.97
CA VAL A 97 -10.00 -2.60 5.90
C VAL A 97 -8.97 -3.06 6.93
N LEU A 98 -9.35 -3.05 8.20
CA LEU A 98 -8.52 -3.50 9.34
C LEU A 98 -9.38 -4.30 10.33
N GLU A 99 -9.32 -5.62 10.24
CA GLU A 99 -10.06 -6.56 11.08
C GLU A 99 -9.10 -7.58 11.70
N GLY A 100 -9.47 -8.15 12.85
CA GLY A 100 -8.64 -9.14 13.56
C GLY A 100 -7.47 -8.49 14.32
N THR A 101 -6.26 -9.00 14.11
CA THR A 101 -5.04 -8.55 14.79
C THR A 101 -4.55 -7.19 14.29
N LYS A 102 -4.88 -6.83 13.05
CA LYS A 102 -4.45 -5.60 12.37
C LYS A 102 -2.93 -5.52 12.26
N GLN A 103 -2.28 -6.68 12.13
CA GLN A 103 -0.83 -6.80 12.06
C GLN A 103 -0.42 -7.51 10.77
N VAL A 104 0.72 -7.10 10.21
CA VAL A 104 1.30 -7.75 9.04
C VAL A 104 2.76 -8.08 9.28
N ASN A 105 3.19 -9.27 8.86
CA ASN A 105 4.60 -9.60 8.71
C ASN A 105 5.07 -9.19 7.32
N ILE A 106 6.31 -8.70 7.26
CA ILE A 106 6.99 -8.35 6.02
C ILE A 106 8.12 -9.35 5.80
N PHE A 107 8.11 -10.00 4.65
CA PHE A 107 9.18 -10.88 4.23
C PHE A 107 9.91 -10.29 3.03
N SER A 108 11.21 -10.56 2.89
CA SER A 108 11.87 -10.46 1.59
C SER A 108 11.39 -11.57 0.66
N SER A 109 11.50 -11.35 -0.65
CA SER A 109 11.26 -12.38 -1.65
C SER A 109 12.56 -12.76 -2.37
N LEU A 110 12.74 -14.05 -2.69
CA LEU A 110 13.86 -14.53 -3.52
C LEU A 110 13.84 -13.91 -4.91
N ASN A 111 12.63 -13.75 -5.46
CA ASN A 111 12.36 -13.08 -6.73
C ASN A 111 11.06 -12.28 -6.60
N PRO A 112 10.92 -11.16 -7.33
CA PRO A 112 9.65 -10.46 -7.44
C PRO A 112 8.58 -11.32 -8.12
N ALA A 113 7.31 -10.93 -7.99
CA ALA A 113 6.22 -11.60 -8.68
C ALA A 113 6.44 -11.60 -10.21
N PRO A 114 6.20 -12.72 -10.91
CA PRO A 114 6.38 -12.77 -12.36
C PRO A 114 5.42 -11.81 -13.06
N ALA A 115 5.91 -11.13 -14.09
CA ALA A 115 5.05 -10.37 -14.98
C ALA A 115 4.00 -11.31 -15.60
N GLY A 116 2.72 -10.92 -15.54
CA GLY A 116 1.61 -11.76 -15.99
C GLY A 116 1.06 -12.74 -14.95
N GLY A 117 1.71 -12.87 -13.78
CA GLY A 117 1.22 -13.69 -12.68
C GLY A 117 1.51 -15.18 -12.86
N SER A 118 0.73 -16.02 -12.16
CA SER A 118 0.83 -17.48 -12.24
C SER A 118 -0.55 -18.08 -12.00
N PRO A 119 -0.97 -19.11 -12.77
CA PRO A 119 -2.27 -19.75 -12.57
C PRO A 119 -2.34 -20.62 -11.31
N GLY A 120 -1.21 -20.91 -10.64
CA GLY A 120 -1.16 -21.83 -9.50
C GLY A 120 0.04 -22.76 -9.58
N TRP A 121 0.02 -23.88 -8.86
CA TRP A 121 1.14 -24.80 -8.62
C TRP A 121 1.75 -25.55 -9.85
N GLY A 122 2.05 -24.84 -10.93
CA GLY A 122 3.20 -25.03 -11.80
C GLY A 122 4.30 -23.97 -11.62
N GLY A 123 4.13 -23.03 -10.68
CA GLY A 123 5.13 -22.03 -10.27
C GLY A 123 5.15 -20.74 -11.12
N PRO A 124 5.97 -19.74 -10.72
CA PRO A 124 6.57 -19.60 -9.40
C PRO A 124 5.51 -19.24 -8.34
N GLY A 125 5.69 -19.72 -7.10
CA GLY A 125 4.86 -19.34 -5.94
C GLY A 125 5.23 -17.95 -5.38
N ASN A 126 4.91 -17.68 -4.11
CA ASN A 126 5.18 -16.38 -3.47
C ASN A 126 6.66 -16.02 -3.26
N GLN A 127 7.58 -16.98 -3.45
CA GLN A 127 9.04 -16.76 -3.32
C GLN A 127 9.46 -16.19 -1.96
N ARG A 128 8.70 -16.45 -0.90
CA ARG A 128 8.98 -15.94 0.45
C ARG A 128 10.38 -16.37 0.92
N ASN A 129 11.11 -15.45 1.55
CA ASN A 129 12.44 -15.70 2.07
C ASN A 129 12.54 -15.35 3.57
N ILE A 130 13.16 -14.22 3.92
CA ILE A 130 13.52 -13.86 5.30
C ILE A 130 12.40 -13.01 5.91
N ASP A 131 12.00 -13.32 7.14
CA ASP A 131 11.13 -12.45 7.95
C ASP A 131 11.90 -11.19 8.36
N LEU A 132 11.45 -10.04 7.86
CA LEU A 132 12.08 -8.75 8.09
C LEU A 132 11.47 -8.01 9.28
N GLY A 133 10.26 -8.38 9.71
CA GLY A 133 9.61 -7.75 10.84
C GLY A 133 8.10 -7.66 10.71
N ARG A 134 7.48 -7.09 11.75
CA ARG A 134 6.03 -6.99 11.89
C ARG A 134 5.60 -5.57 12.20
N PHE A 135 4.54 -5.13 11.54
CA PHE A 135 3.88 -3.86 11.81
C PHE A 135 2.51 -4.08 12.45
N SER A 136 2.17 -3.24 13.44
CA SER A 136 0.82 -3.00 13.92
C SER A 136 0.24 -1.80 13.18
N LEU A 137 -0.93 -1.98 12.57
CA LEU A 137 -1.47 -1.03 11.61
C LEU A 137 -2.66 -0.27 12.18
N TYR A 138 -2.75 1.00 11.78
CA TYR A 138 -3.88 1.87 12.00
C TYR A 138 -4.04 2.79 10.80
N LYS A 139 -5.28 3.22 10.56
CA LYS A 139 -5.59 4.11 9.44
C LYS A 139 -5.14 5.54 9.77
N GLY A 140 -4.59 6.25 8.79
CA GLY A 140 -4.16 7.65 8.93
C GLY A 140 -2.68 7.83 9.29
N GLY A 141 -1.83 6.82 9.10
CA GLY A 141 -0.43 6.92 9.51
C GLY A 141 0.44 5.73 9.13
N ASN A 142 1.68 5.77 9.62
CA ASN A 142 2.60 4.65 9.52
C ASN A 142 2.32 3.62 10.60
N GLY A 143 2.33 2.34 10.23
CA GLY A 143 2.28 1.26 11.22
C GLY A 143 3.49 1.29 12.15
N ASP A 144 3.26 0.85 13.39
CA ASP A 144 4.30 0.75 14.41
C ASP A 144 4.97 -0.61 14.34
N LEU A 145 6.30 -0.62 14.49
CA LEU A 145 7.02 -1.89 14.62
C LEU A 145 6.64 -2.58 15.93
N VAL A 146 6.27 -3.85 15.84
CA VAL A 146 5.98 -4.66 17.03
C VAL A 146 7.29 -5.00 17.75
N PRO A 147 7.47 -4.62 19.03
CA PRO A 147 8.70 -4.87 19.77
C PRO A 147 9.03 -6.36 19.92
N GLY A 148 10.33 -6.69 20.02
CA GLY A 148 10.80 -8.05 20.26
C GLY A 148 10.75 -8.99 19.05
N LEU A 149 10.41 -8.48 17.87
CA LEU A 149 10.38 -9.22 16.61
C LEU A 149 11.55 -8.80 15.69
N PRO A 150 11.81 -9.52 14.57
CA PRO A 150 12.83 -9.12 13.62
C PRO A 150 12.70 -7.66 13.19
N THR A 151 13.84 -6.99 13.02
CA THR A 151 13.91 -5.57 12.66
C THR A 151 14.65 -5.34 11.34
N GLY A 152 14.76 -6.40 10.52
CA GLY A 152 15.36 -6.36 9.18
C GLY A 152 14.74 -5.33 8.24
N VAL A 153 13.48 -4.92 8.48
CA VAL A 153 12.85 -3.80 7.76
C VAL A 153 13.62 -2.49 7.91
N ASN A 154 14.46 -2.29 8.93
CA ASN A 154 15.25 -1.07 9.10
C ASN A 154 16.59 -1.09 8.33
N GLY A 155 16.90 -2.16 7.61
CA GLY A 155 18.22 -2.36 7.00
C GLY A 155 18.20 -3.17 5.71
N VAL A 156 17.20 -2.98 4.86
CA VAL A 156 17.13 -3.67 3.56
C VAL A 156 18.06 -3.00 2.55
N ALA A 157 18.61 -3.77 1.61
CA ALA A 157 19.34 -3.18 0.50
C ALA A 157 18.40 -2.31 -0.34
N CYS A 158 18.79 -1.07 -0.64
CA CYS A 158 18.02 -0.26 -1.57
C CYS A 158 18.11 -0.87 -2.98
N PRO A 159 17.03 -0.79 -3.79
CA PRO A 159 17.09 -1.19 -5.19
C PRO A 159 18.07 -0.29 -5.94
N LYS A 160 19.06 -0.88 -6.60
CA LYS A 160 20.02 -0.13 -7.42
C LYS A 160 19.34 0.40 -8.68
N LYS A 161 19.74 1.59 -9.13
CA LYS A 161 19.26 2.22 -10.36
C LYS A 161 19.46 1.27 -11.55
N ASN A 162 18.38 0.97 -12.26
CA ASN A 162 18.33 0.09 -13.43
C ASN A 162 18.84 -1.35 -13.20
N ALA A 163 18.87 -1.84 -11.96
CA ALA A 163 19.32 -3.21 -11.65
C ALA A 163 18.19 -4.25 -11.66
N GLY A 164 16.98 -3.84 -12.02
CA GLY A 164 15.79 -4.70 -12.04
C GLY A 164 14.96 -4.63 -10.75
N PRO A 165 13.82 -5.36 -10.74
CA PRO A 165 12.87 -5.33 -9.64
C PRO A 165 13.36 -6.06 -8.39
N VAL A 166 13.01 -5.54 -7.21
CA VAL A 166 13.12 -6.25 -5.93
C VAL A 166 11.74 -6.54 -5.35
N GLY A 167 11.60 -7.68 -4.67
CA GLY A 167 10.33 -8.17 -4.15
C GLY A 167 10.29 -8.28 -2.63
N PHE A 168 9.13 -7.99 -2.08
CA PHE A 168 8.76 -8.26 -0.69
C PHE A 168 7.38 -8.90 -0.63
N GLU A 169 7.01 -9.47 0.50
CA GLU A 169 5.69 -10.02 0.75
C GLU A 169 5.10 -9.48 2.05
N VAL A 170 3.85 -9.04 1.99
CA VAL A 170 3.03 -8.63 3.13
C VAL A 170 2.09 -9.78 3.48
N VAL A 171 2.22 -10.30 4.70
CA VAL A 171 1.56 -11.53 5.16
C VAL A 171 0.69 -11.22 6.38
N PRO A 172 -0.57 -11.71 6.44
CA PRO A 172 -1.44 -11.52 7.61
C PRO A 172 -0.90 -12.22 8.85
N VAL A 173 -1.32 -11.75 10.03
CA VAL A 173 -0.88 -12.30 11.33
C VAL A 173 -2.06 -12.85 12.12
N GLY A 174 -1.86 -13.95 12.83
CA GLY A 174 -2.89 -14.59 13.64
C GLY A 174 -3.66 -15.67 12.88
N ASP A 175 -4.86 -16.02 13.36
CA ASP A 175 -5.70 -17.08 12.79
C ASP A 175 -6.77 -16.53 11.85
N VAL A 176 -7.33 -15.37 12.18
CA VAL A 176 -8.25 -14.61 11.32
C VAL A 176 -7.84 -13.15 11.37
N ASP A 177 -7.51 -12.59 10.21
CA ASP A 177 -6.99 -11.23 10.09
C ASP A 177 -7.25 -10.70 8.67
N ARG A 178 -7.54 -9.41 8.55
CA ARG A 178 -7.78 -8.80 7.24
C ARG A 178 -7.27 -7.37 7.22
N VAL A 179 -6.27 -7.15 6.38
CA VAL A 179 -5.71 -5.85 6.06
C VAL A 179 -5.79 -5.65 4.55
N GLU A 180 -6.52 -4.62 4.12
CA GLU A 180 -6.64 -4.25 2.69
C GLU A 180 -6.32 -2.78 2.48
N TRP A 181 -5.81 -2.42 1.30
CA TRP A 181 -5.38 -1.05 1.00
C TRP A 181 -5.26 -0.78 -0.51
N SER A 182 -5.34 0.49 -0.92
CA SER A 182 -5.17 0.88 -2.32
C SER A 182 -3.70 1.12 -2.67
N LYS A 183 -3.22 0.52 -3.77
CA LYS A 183 -1.82 0.65 -4.24
C LYS A 183 -1.34 2.08 -4.38
N GLY A 184 -2.19 3.02 -4.80
CA GLY A 184 -1.80 4.40 -5.05
C GLY A 184 -1.77 5.29 -3.81
N LEU A 185 -2.28 4.81 -2.67
CA LEU A 185 -2.50 5.64 -1.48
C LEU A 185 -1.77 5.13 -0.24
N SER A 186 -1.64 3.81 -0.16
CA SER A 186 -1.32 3.08 1.04
C SER A 186 -0.44 1.87 0.70
N GLY A 187 0.15 1.28 1.72
CA GLY A 187 0.90 0.03 1.65
C GLY A 187 2.35 0.18 2.07
N LEU A 188 3.13 -0.82 1.67
CA LEU A 188 4.56 -0.88 1.91
C LEU A 188 5.29 0.12 1.01
N TYR A 189 6.26 0.85 1.56
CA TYR A 189 7.16 1.72 0.83
C TYR A 189 8.58 1.65 1.38
N LEU A 190 9.54 2.07 0.56
CA LEU A 190 10.95 2.22 0.95
C LEU A 190 11.24 3.69 1.27
N THR A 191 12.08 3.92 2.28
CA THR A 191 12.58 5.26 2.64
C THR A 191 14.01 5.20 3.12
N TRP A 192 14.74 6.30 3.01
CA TRP A 192 16.15 6.40 3.40
C TRP A 192 16.45 7.76 4.04
N ASP A 193 17.52 7.79 4.82
CA ASP A 193 18.11 9.03 5.33
C ASP A 193 19.03 9.63 4.26
N VAL A 194 19.22 10.94 4.31
CA VAL A 194 20.12 11.70 3.42
C VAL A 194 21.47 11.90 4.08
#